data_AF-A0A015IXU2-F1
#
_entry.id   AF-A0A015IXU2-F1
#
_cell.length_a   1.000
_cell.length_b   1.000
_cell.length_c   1.000
_cell.angle_alpha   90.00
_cell.angle_beta   90.00
_cell.angle_gamma   90.00
#
_symmetry.space_group_name_H-M   'P 1'
#
loop_
_entity.id
_entity.type
_entity.pdbx_description
1 polymer ?
#
loop_
_entity_poly.entity_id
_entity_poly.type
_entity_poly.pdbx_seq_one_letter_code
_entity_poly.pdbx_strand_id
1 'polypeptide(L)'
;MLHEIISGLNEIHKQNLVHCDFYDGNILNHKEDKIYISDLGLCQPAKSFLKKYDIYGVMPFMAPEVLRGNSHTTASDIYGFSMIMWEFTSGVPPFNNRAHELQLSLSICKGERPEIIENTPQCYVDLMKKCWDENPLKRPSSEEVLEIIEEWIFLPYQMKAKDINEKLKCNVMEFINAPIEHNNLSTESHPQACYTSRLLDFTSKKLNEILESEDLQEMLISDNLNDCIIKNMKSFGLGM
;
A
#
# COMPACT_ATOMS: atom_id res chain seq x y z
N MET A 1 -9.06 -14.74 2.32
CA MET A 1 -8.79 -13.70 1.30
C MET A 1 -7.30 -13.34 1.24
N LEU A 2 -6.71 -12.74 2.28
CA LEU A 2 -5.31 -12.28 2.26
C LEU A 2 -4.28 -13.39 1.93
N HIS A 3 -4.49 -14.59 2.51
CA HIS A 3 -3.71 -15.80 2.20
C HIS A 3 -3.65 -16.12 0.70
N GLU A 4 -4.79 -16.15 0.02
CA GLU A 4 -4.86 -16.47 -1.41
C GLU A 4 -4.19 -15.38 -2.26
N ILE A 5 -4.30 -14.11 -1.87
CA ILE A 5 -3.65 -12.98 -2.54
C ILE A 5 -2.13 -13.14 -2.47
N ILE A 6 -1.56 -13.36 -1.28
CA ILE A 6 -0.11 -13.50 -1.15
C ILE A 6 0.39 -14.81 -1.78
N SER A 7 -0.39 -15.88 -1.71
CA SER A 7 -0.08 -17.14 -2.37
C SER A 7 0.05 -16.96 -3.89
N GLY A 8 -0.92 -16.28 -4.52
CA GLY A 8 -0.84 -15.95 -5.94
C GLY A 8 0.35 -15.06 -6.28
N LEU A 9 0.66 -14.06 -5.44
CA LEU A 9 1.80 -13.17 -5.67
C LEU A 9 3.13 -13.92 -5.53
N ASN A 10 3.22 -14.85 -4.57
CA ASN A 10 4.37 -15.73 -4.38
C ASN A 10 4.62 -16.61 -5.61
N GLU A 11 3.56 -17.17 -6.22
CA GLU A 11 3.69 -17.93 -7.47
C GLU A 11 4.27 -17.07 -8.61
N ILE A 12 3.82 -15.82 -8.76
CA ILE A 12 4.40 -14.88 -9.74
C ILE A 12 5.89 -14.64 -9.44
N HIS A 13 6.25 -14.35 -8.19
CA HIS A 13 7.62 -14.08 -7.78
C HIS A 13 8.54 -15.30 -7.94
N LYS A 14 8.04 -16.53 -7.70
CA LYS A 14 8.77 -17.79 -7.92
C LYS A 14 9.10 -18.04 -9.39
N GLN A 15 8.33 -17.47 -10.32
CA GLN A 15 8.66 -17.46 -11.75
C GLN A 15 9.66 -16.35 -12.14
N ASN A 16 10.25 -15.65 -11.17
CA ASN A 16 11.12 -14.48 -11.35
C ASN A 16 10.43 -13.32 -12.08
N LEU A 17 9.11 -13.20 -11.92
CA LEU A 17 8.32 -12.10 -12.46
C LEU A 17 8.02 -11.09 -11.36
N VAL A 18 7.87 -9.82 -11.75
CA VAL A 18 7.42 -8.72 -10.91
C VAL A 18 6.13 -8.20 -11.51
N HIS A 19 5.06 -8.09 -10.72
CA HIS A 19 3.74 -7.67 -11.22
C HIS A 19 3.76 -6.24 -11.74
N CYS A 20 4.47 -5.34 -11.03
CA CYS A 20 4.65 -3.93 -11.37
C CYS A 20 3.42 -3.02 -11.26
N ASP A 21 2.25 -3.54 -10.93
CA ASP A 21 1.01 -2.76 -10.74
C ASP A 21 0.07 -3.52 -9.79
N PHE A 22 0.61 -3.88 -8.62
CA PHE A 22 -0.08 -4.73 -7.67
C PHE A 22 -0.92 -3.89 -6.69
N TYR A 23 -2.24 -3.91 -6.89
CA TYR A 23 -3.24 -3.23 -6.06
C TYR A 23 -4.57 -4.01 -6.07
N ASP A 24 -5.53 -3.57 -5.27
CA ASP A 24 -6.83 -4.22 -5.06
C ASP A 24 -7.65 -4.40 -6.36
N GLY A 25 -7.61 -3.43 -7.28
CA GLY A 25 -8.32 -3.51 -8.57
C GLY A 25 -7.80 -4.59 -9.53
N ASN A 26 -6.61 -5.15 -9.26
CA ASN A 26 -6.05 -6.28 -10.01
C ASN A 26 -6.26 -7.63 -9.30
N ILE A 27 -7.10 -7.66 -8.25
CA ILE A 27 -7.49 -8.86 -7.52
C ILE A 27 -8.93 -9.23 -7.89
N LEU A 28 -9.09 -10.33 -8.62
CA LEU A 28 -10.38 -10.84 -9.03
C LEU A 28 -10.89 -11.90 -8.06
N ASN A 29 -12.10 -11.71 -7.53
CA ASN A 29 -12.78 -12.70 -6.70
C ASN A 29 -13.82 -13.46 -7.52
N HIS A 30 -13.68 -14.79 -7.60
CA HIS A 30 -14.63 -15.69 -8.22
C HIS A 30 -15.21 -16.67 -7.20
N LYS A 31 -16.53 -16.61 -6.97
CA LYS A 31 -17.29 -17.54 -6.13
C LYS A 31 -16.72 -17.69 -4.71
N GLU A 32 -16.66 -16.57 -4.00
CA GLU A 32 -16.35 -16.38 -2.57
C GLU A 32 -14.96 -16.85 -2.09
N ASP A 33 -14.37 -17.89 -2.69
CA ASP A 33 -13.15 -18.54 -2.21
C ASP A 33 -12.01 -18.61 -3.24
N LYS A 34 -12.21 -18.19 -4.50
CA LYS A 34 -11.14 -18.20 -5.50
C LYS A 34 -10.68 -16.81 -5.84
N ILE A 35 -9.42 -16.55 -5.57
CA ILE A 35 -8.77 -15.29 -5.92
C ILE A 35 -7.83 -15.50 -7.09
N TYR A 36 -7.88 -14.58 -8.03
CA TYR A 36 -6.97 -14.53 -9.17
C TYR A 36 -6.32 -13.16 -9.22
N ILE A 37 -5.01 -13.14 -9.44
CA ILE A 37 -4.28 -11.92 -9.76
C ILE A 37 -4.34 -11.72 -11.27
N SER A 38 -4.81 -10.55 -11.70
CA SER A 38 -4.97 -10.19 -13.10
C SER A 38 -3.98 -9.10 -13.54
N ASP A 39 -4.06 -8.71 -14.81
CA ASP A 39 -3.28 -7.62 -15.40
C ASP A 39 -1.75 -7.75 -15.25
N LEU A 40 -1.23 -8.85 -15.80
CA LEU A 40 0.21 -9.08 -15.96
C LEU A 40 0.81 -8.31 -17.17
N GLY A 41 0.06 -7.35 -17.75
CA GLY A 41 0.49 -6.61 -18.94
C GLY A 41 1.70 -5.69 -18.69
N LEU A 42 1.94 -5.35 -17.43
CA LEU A 42 3.07 -4.53 -16.97
C LEU A 42 4.20 -5.34 -16.36
N CYS A 43 4.05 -6.67 -16.25
CA CYS A 43 5.09 -7.54 -15.73
C CYS A 43 6.38 -7.37 -16.53
N GLN A 44 7.53 -7.19 -15.88
CA GLN A 44 8.81 -7.26 -16.60
C GLN A 44 8.97 -8.67 -17.20
N PRO A 45 9.31 -8.84 -18.49
CA PRO A 45 9.93 -7.87 -19.43
C PRO A 45 8.99 -7.02 -20.32
N ALA A 46 7.66 -7.09 -20.16
CA ALA A 46 6.68 -6.47 -21.06
C ALA A 46 6.65 -4.93 -21.07
N LYS A 47 7.39 -4.27 -20.16
CA LYS A 47 7.35 -2.82 -19.86
C LYS A 47 8.02 -1.90 -20.92
N SER A 48 7.96 -2.26 -22.21
CA SER A 48 8.76 -1.64 -23.29
C SER A 48 8.27 -0.26 -23.78
N PHE A 49 7.16 0.25 -23.26
CA PHE A 49 6.44 1.42 -23.81
C PHE A 49 6.56 2.73 -23.01
N LEU A 50 7.07 2.71 -21.78
CA LEU A 50 7.19 3.92 -20.96
C LEU A 50 8.46 4.71 -21.29
N LYS A 51 8.39 6.05 -21.27
CA LYS A 51 9.56 6.89 -21.45
C LYS A 51 10.42 6.90 -20.19
N LYS A 52 11.67 7.33 -20.35
CA LYS A 52 12.58 7.56 -19.23
C LYS A 52 11.94 8.55 -18.25
N TYR A 53 11.86 8.17 -16.97
CA TYR A 53 11.29 8.94 -15.85
C TYR A 53 9.75 9.01 -15.77
N ASP A 54 9.03 8.33 -16.67
CA ASP A 54 7.58 8.19 -16.56
C ASP A 54 7.25 7.35 -15.32
N ILE A 55 6.21 7.77 -14.60
CA ILE A 55 5.65 7.04 -13.46
C ILE A 55 4.26 6.58 -13.86
N TYR A 56 4.04 5.27 -13.82
CA TYR A 56 2.76 4.64 -14.18
C TYR A 56 2.34 3.66 -13.09
N GLY A 57 1.07 3.74 -12.69
CA GLY A 57 0.44 2.83 -11.73
C GLY A 57 -0.63 3.52 -10.89
N VAL A 58 -1.04 2.89 -9.80
CA VAL A 58 -2.00 3.42 -8.83
C VAL A 58 -1.27 4.02 -7.63
N MET A 59 -1.12 5.35 -7.60
CA MET A 59 -0.20 6.08 -6.70
C MET A 59 -0.19 5.61 -5.23
N PRO A 60 -1.33 5.43 -4.53
CA PRO A 60 -1.34 4.94 -3.14
C PRO A 60 -0.64 3.59 -2.91
N PHE A 61 -0.60 2.72 -3.92
CA PHE A 61 -0.03 1.38 -3.87
C PHE A 61 1.42 1.33 -4.39
N MET A 62 1.94 2.46 -4.92
CA MET A 62 3.29 2.51 -5.48
C MET A 62 4.34 2.72 -4.39
N ALA A 63 5.36 1.85 -4.39
CA ALA A 63 6.47 1.97 -3.47
C ALA A 63 7.26 3.28 -3.67
N PRO A 64 7.82 3.88 -2.59
CA PRO A 64 8.59 5.13 -2.67
C PRO A 64 9.71 5.10 -3.72
N GLU A 65 10.46 4.01 -3.80
CA GLU A 65 11.55 3.87 -4.77
C GLU A 65 11.05 3.87 -6.21
N VAL A 66 9.85 3.33 -6.46
CA VAL A 66 9.21 3.32 -7.79
C VAL A 66 8.75 4.73 -8.16
N LEU A 67 8.12 5.46 -7.23
CA LEU A 67 7.77 6.88 -7.42
C LEU A 67 9.00 7.74 -7.73
N ARG A 68 10.15 7.40 -7.13
CA ARG A 68 11.45 8.02 -7.40
C ARG A 68 12.12 7.56 -8.69
N GLY A 69 11.46 6.71 -9.48
CA GLY A 69 11.89 6.31 -10.82
C GLY A 69 12.80 5.10 -10.87
N ASN A 70 12.96 4.37 -9.76
CA ASN A 70 13.63 3.07 -9.78
C ASN A 70 12.71 2.02 -10.42
N SER A 71 13.33 0.96 -10.93
CA SER A 71 12.59 -0.19 -11.46
C SER A 71 11.74 -0.85 -10.38
N HIS A 72 10.60 -1.41 -10.79
CA HIS A 72 9.84 -2.28 -9.91
C HIS A 72 10.64 -3.54 -9.60
N THR A 73 10.45 -4.03 -8.39
CA THR A 73 11.04 -5.24 -7.84
C THR A 73 9.94 -6.05 -7.16
N THR A 74 10.22 -7.32 -6.82
CA THR A 74 9.31 -8.10 -5.98
C THR A 74 9.00 -7.39 -4.66
N ALA A 75 9.98 -6.71 -4.06
CA ALA A 75 9.79 -5.89 -2.86
C ALA A 75 8.87 -4.68 -3.08
N SER A 76 8.76 -4.15 -4.31
CA SER A 76 7.77 -3.11 -4.63
C SER A 76 6.35 -3.66 -4.74
N ASP A 77 6.18 -4.92 -5.18
CA ASP A 77 4.86 -5.56 -5.14
C ASP A 77 4.43 -5.85 -3.69
N ILE A 78 5.38 -6.21 -2.80
CA ILE A 78 5.13 -6.38 -1.36
C ILE A 78 4.67 -5.08 -0.70
N TYR A 79 5.18 -3.93 -1.15
CA TYR A 79 4.65 -2.64 -0.74
C TYR A 79 3.17 -2.49 -1.17
N GLY A 80 2.83 -2.80 -2.42
CA GLY A 80 1.43 -2.79 -2.87
C GLY A 80 0.54 -3.72 -2.04
N PHE A 81 1.03 -4.92 -1.72
CA PHE A 81 0.35 -5.87 -0.84
C PHE A 81 0.08 -5.29 0.56
N SER A 82 1.01 -4.54 1.13
CA SER A 82 0.80 -3.88 2.44
C SER A 82 -0.34 -2.84 2.42
N MET A 83 -0.57 -2.20 1.27
CA MET A 83 -1.65 -1.23 1.11
C MET A 83 -3.01 -1.94 1.02
N ILE A 84 -3.04 -3.13 0.40
CA ILE A 84 -4.20 -4.04 0.44
C ILE A 84 -4.45 -4.54 1.88
N MET A 85 -3.39 -4.86 2.63
CA MET A 85 -3.51 -5.21 4.05
C MET A 85 -4.14 -4.06 4.85
N TRP A 86 -3.68 -2.83 4.62
CA TRP A 86 -4.23 -1.65 5.27
C TRP A 86 -5.70 -1.42 4.90
N GLU A 87 -6.05 -1.59 3.63
CA GLU A 87 -7.42 -1.46 3.14
C GLU A 87 -8.37 -2.49 3.80
N PHE A 88 -7.89 -3.70 4.09
CA PHE A 88 -8.70 -4.71 4.79
C PHE A 88 -9.03 -4.31 6.23
N THR A 89 -8.14 -3.56 6.89
CA THR A 89 -8.38 -3.10 8.26
C THR A 89 -9.16 -1.80 8.30
N SER A 90 -8.95 -0.91 7.32
CA SER A 90 -9.61 0.40 7.26
C SER A 90 -11.01 0.35 6.66
N GLY A 91 -11.27 -0.58 5.74
CA GLY A 91 -12.49 -0.65 4.95
C GLY A 91 -12.59 0.42 3.85
N VAL A 92 -11.51 1.18 3.61
CA VAL A 92 -11.44 2.22 2.58
C VAL A 92 -10.08 2.20 1.87
N PRO A 93 -9.99 2.71 0.63
CA PRO A 93 -8.73 2.73 -0.09
C PRO A 93 -7.68 3.65 0.60
N PRO A 94 -6.37 3.36 0.45
CA PRO A 94 -5.32 4.16 1.08
C PRO A 94 -5.33 5.61 0.59
N PHE A 95 -5.11 6.55 1.51
CA PHE A 95 -5.08 8.00 1.25
C PHE A 95 -6.35 8.60 0.62
N ASN A 96 -7.53 8.00 0.86
CA ASN A 96 -8.81 8.42 0.29
C ASN A 96 -9.23 9.86 0.58
N ASN A 97 -8.66 10.49 1.60
CA ASN A 97 -9.05 11.82 2.07
C ASN A 97 -8.36 12.98 1.33
N ARG A 98 -7.51 12.71 0.33
CA ARG A 98 -6.74 13.75 -0.36
C ARG A 98 -6.48 13.47 -1.84
N ALA A 99 -5.98 14.48 -2.54
CA ALA A 99 -5.67 14.40 -3.97
C ALA A 99 -4.48 13.47 -4.25
N HIS A 100 -4.58 12.65 -5.31
CA HIS A 100 -3.51 11.76 -5.76
C HIS A 100 -2.62 12.43 -6.79
N GLU A 101 -1.92 13.47 -6.33
CA GLU A 101 -1.05 14.31 -7.14
C GLU A 101 0.37 14.37 -6.55
N LEU A 102 1.20 15.28 -7.06
CA LEU A 102 2.61 15.42 -6.68
C LEU A 102 2.84 15.48 -5.16
N GLN A 103 1.96 16.16 -4.41
CA GLN A 103 2.07 16.28 -2.96
C GLN A 103 1.98 14.94 -2.24
N LEU A 104 1.03 14.08 -2.62
CA LEU A 104 0.90 12.75 -2.04
C LEU A 104 2.18 11.93 -2.31
N SER A 105 2.68 11.96 -3.54
CA SER A 105 3.93 11.25 -3.86
C SER A 105 5.14 11.78 -3.09
N LEU A 106 5.26 13.10 -2.90
CA LEU A 106 6.31 13.68 -2.07
C LEU A 106 6.23 13.19 -0.64
N SER A 107 5.03 13.18 -0.05
CA SER A 107 4.88 12.74 1.33
C SER A 107 5.12 11.24 1.51
N ILE A 108 4.67 10.39 0.57
CA ILE A 108 4.99 8.94 0.56
C ILE A 108 6.52 8.74 0.55
N CYS A 109 7.22 9.46 -0.33
CA CYS A 109 8.68 9.42 -0.43
C CYS A 109 9.42 10.01 0.78
N LYS A 110 8.72 10.75 1.65
CA LYS A 110 9.22 11.23 2.95
C LYS A 110 8.86 10.29 4.11
N GLY A 111 8.26 9.14 3.81
CA GLY A 111 7.91 8.12 4.80
C GLY A 111 6.49 8.21 5.33
N GLU A 112 5.62 9.07 4.77
CA GLU A 112 4.20 9.07 5.15
C GLU A 112 3.56 7.72 4.78
N ARG A 113 2.74 7.20 5.69
CA ARG A 113 1.94 5.98 5.52
C ARG A 113 0.51 6.26 6.02
N PRO A 114 -0.49 5.49 5.57
CA PRO A 114 -1.83 5.59 6.14
C PRO A 114 -1.84 5.36 7.66
N GLU A 115 -2.76 6.01 8.36
CA GLU A 115 -2.91 5.89 9.80
C GLU A 115 -3.29 4.46 10.20
N ILE A 116 -2.68 3.92 11.26
CA ILE A 116 -3.02 2.59 11.76
C ILE A 116 -4.40 2.65 12.42
N ILE A 117 -5.30 1.81 11.94
CA ILE A 117 -6.65 1.69 12.49
C ILE A 117 -6.58 1.14 13.91
N GLU A 118 -7.24 1.84 14.83
CA GLU A 118 -7.37 1.41 16.22
C GLU A 118 -7.91 -0.02 16.28
N ASN A 119 -7.48 -0.78 17.28
CA ASN A 119 -7.88 -2.19 17.48
C ASN A 119 -7.44 -3.19 16.39
N THR A 120 -6.64 -2.78 15.40
CA THR A 120 -5.98 -3.74 14.51
C THR A 120 -5.01 -4.61 15.32
N PRO A 121 -5.06 -5.95 15.22
CA PRO A 121 -4.11 -6.86 15.87
C PRO A 121 -2.66 -6.46 15.65
N GLN A 122 -1.84 -6.44 16.70
CA GLN A 122 -0.48 -5.92 16.66
C GLN A 122 0.41 -6.75 15.73
N CYS A 123 0.26 -8.07 15.72
CA CYS A 123 0.96 -8.97 14.81
C CYS A 123 0.66 -8.66 13.33
N TYR A 124 -0.56 -8.23 13.03
CA TYR A 124 -0.97 -7.78 11.69
C TYR A 124 -0.32 -6.44 11.35
N VAL A 125 -0.37 -5.47 12.27
CA VAL A 125 0.30 -4.16 12.13
C VAL A 125 1.80 -4.33 11.90
N ASP A 126 2.44 -5.23 12.65
CA ASP A 126 3.88 -5.49 12.54
C ASP A 126 4.25 -6.07 11.17
N LEU A 127 3.47 -7.03 10.66
CA LEU A 127 3.69 -7.59 9.32
C LEU A 127 3.44 -6.54 8.24
N MET A 128 2.33 -5.81 8.31
CA MET A 128 2.00 -4.74 7.38
C MET A 128 3.12 -3.68 7.36
N LYS A 129 3.63 -3.30 8.54
CA LYS A 129 4.72 -2.33 8.66
C LYS A 129 6.03 -2.82 8.07
N LYS A 130 6.35 -4.11 8.20
CA LYS A 130 7.51 -4.70 7.53
C LYS A 130 7.35 -4.69 6.02
N CYS A 131 6.14 -4.93 5.51
CA CYS A 131 5.87 -4.95 4.08
C CYS A 131 5.96 -3.57 3.42
N TRP A 132 5.70 -2.48 4.16
CA TRP A 132 5.82 -1.09 3.64
C TRP A 132 7.07 -0.32 4.10
N ASP A 133 8.10 -1.03 4.58
CA ASP A 133 9.35 -0.41 5.03
C ASP A 133 9.92 0.49 3.93
N GLU A 134 10.47 1.64 4.32
CA GLU A 134 11.06 2.59 3.39
C GLU A 134 12.21 1.98 2.60
N ASN A 135 13.01 1.12 3.25
CA ASN A 135 14.07 0.38 2.59
C ASN A 135 13.49 -0.92 1.97
N PRO A 136 13.46 -1.07 0.64
CA PRO A 136 12.95 -2.28 0.00
C PRO A 136 13.70 -3.56 0.41
N LEU A 137 14.97 -3.45 0.83
CA LEU A 137 15.76 -4.61 1.30
C LEU A 137 15.33 -5.13 2.68
N LYS A 138 14.55 -4.36 3.43
CA LYS A 138 14.01 -4.77 4.73
C LYS A 138 12.61 -5.39 4.61
N ARG A 139 11.99 -5.30 3.44
CA ARG A 139 10.69 -5.90 3.19
C ARG A 139 10.87 -7.42 3.05
N PRO A 140 9.98 -8.23 3.67
CA PRO A 140 10.02 -9.67 3.51
C PRO A 140 9.71 -10.06 2.05
N SER A 141 10.17 -11.23 1.65
CA SER A 141 9.74 -11.87 0.41
C SER A 141 8.28 -12.31 0.49
N SER A 142 7.63 -12.55 -0.66
CA SER A 142 6.26 -13.07 -0.70
C SER A 142 6.13 -14.45 -0.04
N GLU A 143 7.18 -15.26 -0.10
CA GLU A 143 7.25 -16.55 0.60
C GLU A 143 7.26 -16.38 2.13
N GLU A 144 8.09 -15.50 2.66
CA GLU A 144 8.11 -15.20 4.11
C GLU A 144 6.78 -14.63 4.60
N VAL A 145 6.13 -13.75 3.81
CA VAL A 145 4.80 -13.21 4.16
C VAL A 145 3.74 -14.30 4.13
N LEU A 146 3.77 -15.18 3.13
CA LEU A 146 2.86 -16.32 3.01
C LEU A 146 3.00 -17.25 4.21
N GLU A 147 4.23 -17.64 4.58
CA GLU A 147 4.49 -18.51 5.74
C GLU A 147 3.93 -17.91 7.04
N ILE A 148 4.14 -16.61 7.28
CA ILE A 148 3.62 -15.93 8.48
C ILE A 148 2.07 -15.96 8.50
N ILE A 149 1.43 -15.71 7.36
CA ILE A 149 -0.04 -15.70 7.26
C ILE A 149 -0.60 -17.12 7.37
N GLU A 150 0.07 -18.12 6.80
CA GLU A 150 -0.30 -19.53 6.93
C GLU A 150 -0.25 -19.99 8.39
N GLU A 151 0.76 -19.58 9.17
CA GLU A 151 0.85 -19.88 10.60
C GLU A 151 -0.36 -19.35 11.39
N TRP A 152 -0.93 -18.21 10.99
CA TRP A 152 -2.11 -17.63 11.66
C TRP A 152 -3.40 -18.39 11.36
N ILE A 153 -3.50 -19.03 10.19
CA ILE A 153 -4.73 -19.64 9.68
C ILE A 153 -4.74 -21.15 9.87
N PHE A 154 -3.62 -21.81 9.61
CA PHE A 154 -3.51 -23.26 9.59
C PHE A 154 -2.68 -23.76 10.78
N LEU A 155 -3.26 -24.69 11.53
CA LEU A 155 -2.48 -25.50 12.46
C LEU A 155 -1.74 -26.58 11.67
N PRO A 156 -0.41 -26.73 11.84
CA PRO A 156 0.32 -27.79 11.15
C PRO A 156 -0.29 -29.15 11.49
N TYR A 157 -0.56 -29.96 10.46
CA TYR A 157 -1.30 -31.24 10.52
C TYR A 157 -0.76 -32.25 11.56
N GLN A 158 0.45 -32.04 12.08
CA GLN A 158 1.13 -32.92 13.04
C GLN A 158 1.46 -32.25 14.39
N MET A 159 1.21 -30.94 14.56
CA MET A 159 1.50 -30.26 15.82
C MET A 159 0.39 -30.52 16.83
N LYS A 160 0.77 -30.96 18.03
CA LYS A 160 -0.15 -30.94 19.17
C LYS A 160 -0.23 -29.50 19.67
N ALA A 161 -1.36 -29.08 20.24
CA ALA A 161 -1.53 -27.72 20.78
C ALA A 161 -0.43 -27.29 21.78
N LYS A 162 0.22 -28.27 22.44
CA LYS A 162 1.36 -28.08 23.34
C LYS A 162 2.68 -27.70 22.65
N ASP A 163 2.79 -27.94 21.35
CA ASP A 163 4.01 -27.69 20.57
C ASP A 163 3.97 -26.28 19.94
N ILE A 164 2.82 -25.60 19.97
CA ILE A 164 2.64 -24.23 19.48
C ILE A 164 3.46 -23.28 20.34
N ASN A 165 4.34 -22.50 19.70
CA ASN A 165 5.16 -21.51 20.39
C ASN A 165 4.28 -20.38 20.99
N GLU A 166 4.72 -19.80 22.11
CA GLU A 166 3.95 -18.76 22.81
C GLU A 166 3.68 -17.53 21.95
N LYS A 167 4.58 -17.17 21.04
CA LYS A 167 4.39 -16.04 20.12
C LYS A 167 3.18 -16.25 19.21
N LEU A 168 3.03 -17.43 18.63
CA LEU A 168 1.89 -17.77 17.77
C LEU A 168 0.58 -17.79 18.58
N LYS A 169 0.60 -18.29 19.82
CA LYS A 169 -0.56 -18.20 20.72
C LYS A 169 -0.96 -16.75 20.98
N CYS A 170 0.00 -15.87 21.27
CA CYS A 170 -0.26 -14.45 21.46
C CYS A 170 -0.86 -13.82 20.20
N ASN A 171 -0.27 -14.04 19.03
CA ASN A 171 -0.78 -13.53 17.75
C ASN A 171 -2.25 -13.95 17.53
N VAL A 172 -2.56 -15.24 17.69
CA VAL A 172 -3.94 -15.75 17.52
C VAL A 172 -4.89 -15.12 18.53
N MET A 173 -4.46 -14.94 19.78
CA MET A 173 -5.27 -14.27 20.80
C MET A 173 -5.51 -12.79 20.49
N GLU A 174 -4.59 -12.09 19.83
CA GLU A 174 -4.85 -10.72 19.37
C GLU A 174 -5.99 -10.67 18.36
N PHE A 175 -6.07 -11.62 17.42
CA PHE A 175 -7.18 -11.71 16.47
C PHE A 175 -8.51 -12.06 17.16
N ILE A 176 -8.51 -13.01 18.11
CA ILE A 176 -9.73 -13.42 18.82
C ILE A 176 -10.30 -12.30 19.69
N ASN A 177 -9.41 -11.51 20.32
CA ASN A 177 -9.81 -10.44 21.23
C ASN A 177 -10.01 -9.10 20.52
N ALA A 178 -9.74 -9.01 19.22
CA ALA A 178 -9.96 -7.79 18.45
C ALA A 178 -11.46 -7.46 18.39
N PRO A 179 -11.87 -6.25 18.81
CA PRO A 179 -13.27 -5.85 18.72
C PRO A 179 -13.70 -5.75 17.25
N ILE A 180 -14.91 -6.21 16.97
CA ILE A 180 -15.56 -6.06 15.66
C ILE A 180 -16.25 -4.70 15.67
N GLU A 181 -15.49 -3.63 15.47
CA GLU A 181 -16.02 -2.28 15.29
C GLU A 181 -15.88 -1.82 13.84
N HIS A 182 -16.82 -0.99 13.40
CA HIS A 182 -16.71 -0.33 12.11
C HIS A 182 -15.97 0.99 12.29
N ASN A 183 -14.91 1.20 11.51
CA ASN A 183 -14.15 2.44 11.55
C ASN A 183 -15.03 3.61 11.09
N ASN A 184 -14.93 4.76 11.76
CA ASN A 184 -15.68 5.98 11.38
C ASN A 184 -15.04 6.73 10.20
N LEU A 185 -14.28 6.04 9.35
CA LEU A 185 -13.64 6.65 8.18
C LEU A 185 -14.69 6.97 7.12
N SER A 186 -14.54 8.14 6.49
CA SER A 186 -15.38 8.51 5.33
C SER A 186 -15.15 7.52 4.20
N THR A 187 -16.23 6.91 3.70
CA THR A 187 -16.20 6.08 2.49
C THR A 187 -16.15 6.91 1.21
N GLU A 188 -16.54 8.19 1.28
CA GLU A 188 -16.41 9.12 0.15
C GLU A 188 -14.95 9.54 -0.01
N SER A 189 -14.38 9.25 -1.18
CA SER A 189 -13.03 9.68 -1.54
C SER A 189 -12.99 11.14 -1.97
N HIS A 190 -11.84 11.78 -1.76
CA HIS A 190 -11.55 13.11 -2.27
C HIS A 190 -11.75 13.15 -3.80
N PRO A 191 -12.31 14.21 -4.39
CA PRO A 191 -12.64 14.23 -5.83
C PRO A 191 -11.44 14.06 -6.78
N GLN A 192 -10.23 14.37 -6.30
CA GLN A 192 -8.96 14.19 -7.03
C GLN A 192 -8.21 12.90 -6.61
N ALA A 193 -8.83 12.01 -5.83
CA ALA A 193 -8.31 10.68 -5.59
C ALA A 193 -8.55 9.80 -6.83
N CYS A 194 -7.56 8.99 -7.20
CA CYS A 194 -7.61 8.10 -8.35
C CYS A 194 -7.06 6.72 -8.00
N TYR A 195 -7.90 5.70 -8.14
CA TYR A 195 -7.62 4.29 -7.83
C TYR A 195 -7.56 3.40 -9.07
N THR A 196 -7.26 4.02 -10.22
CA THR A 196 -7.04 3.30 -11.48
C THR A 196 -5.67 3.66 -12.02
N SER A 197 -5.03 2.72 -12.71
CA SER A 197 -3.68 2.87 -13.23
C SER A 197 -3.61 3.96 -14.27
N ARG A 198 -2.69 4.92 -14.08
CA ARG A 198 -2.49 6.04 -15.02
C ARG A 198 -1.03 6.46 -15.09
N LEU A 199 -0.68 7.12 -16.20
CA LEU A 199 0.55 7.90 -16.25
C LEU A 199 0.36 9.14 -15.37
N LEU A 200 1.29 9.40 -14.46
CA LEU A 200 1.24 10.58 -13.61
C LEU A 200 1.63 11.85 -14.39
N ASP A 201 1.04 12.98 -14.03
CA ASP A 201 1.25 14.28 -14.69
C ASP A 201 2.59 14.94 -14.35
N PHE A 202 3.49 14.22 -13.67
CA PHE A 202 4.84 14.62 -13.33
C PHE A 202 5.80 13.44 -13.44
N THR A 203 7.09 13.75 -13.58
CA THR A 203 8.16 12.74 -13.72
C THR A 203 8.85 12.49 -12.40
N SER A 204 9.50 11.32 -12.29
CA SER A 204 10.36 11.00 -11.14
C SER A 204 11.54 11.97 -11.02
N LYS A 205 12.01 12.53 -12.14
CA LYS A 205 13.03 13.58 -12.14
C LYS A 205 12.56 14.82 -11.36
N LYS A 206 11.38 15.35 -11.69
CA LYS A 206 10.81 16.51 -10.97
C LYS A 206 10.58 16.21 -9.49
N LEU A 207 10.10 14.99 -9.18
CA LEU A 207 9.90 14.56 -7.80
C LEU A 207 11.22 14.58 -7.00
N ASN A 208 12.28 13.98 -7.55
CA ASN A 208 13.59 13.92 -6.90
C ASN A 208 14.23 15.31 -6.74
N GLU A 209 14.10 16.19 -7.74
CA GLU A 209 14.58 17.58 -7.66
C GLU A 209 13.98 18.33 -6.45
N ILE A 210 12.69 18.11 -6.18
CA ILE A 210 12.01 18.72 -5.03
C ILE A 210 12.46 18.07 -3.71
N LEU A 211 12.61 16.75 -3.68
CA LEU A 211 13.07 16.02 -2.47
C LEU A 211 14.50 16.40 -2.06
N GLU A 212 15.34 16.78 -3.02
CA GLU A 212 16.74 17.17 -2.79
C GLU A 212 16.93 18.66 -2.48
N SER A 213 15.92 19.50 -2.73
CA SER A 213 15.95 20.95 -2.48
C SER A 213 15.12 21.32 -1.26
N GLU A 214 15.77 21.80 -0.19
CA GLU A 214 15.07 22.30 1.01
C GLU A 214 14.18 23.52 0.68
N ASP A 215 14.66 24.45 -0.16
CA ASP A 215 13.93 25.67 -0.55
C ASP A 215 12.62 25.38 -1.32
N LEU A 216 12.62 24.40 -2.24
CA LEU A 216 11.43 24.02 -2.99
C LEU A 216 10.37 23.33 -2.11
N GLN A 217 10.79 22.73 -1.00
CA GLN A 217 9.89 22.09 -0.05
C GLN A 217 9.12 23.11 0.78
N GLU A 218 9.77 24.18 1.24
CA GLU A 218 9.10 25.27 1.98
C GLU A 218 8.05 25.99 1.12
N MET A 219 8.35 26.22 -0.16
CA MET A 219 7.41 26.88 -1.09
C MET A 219 6.13 26.05 -1.27
N LEU A 220 6.25 24.72 -1.43
CA LEU A 220 5.10 23.82 -1.59
C LEU A 220 4.26 23.68 -0.32
N ILE A 221 4.88 23.79 0.86
CA ILE A 221 4.16 23.83 2.14
C ILE A 221 3.36 25.13 2.26
N SER A 222 3.92 26.25 1.80
CA SER A 222 3.26 27.57 1.86
C SER A 222 2.04 27.68 0.95
N ASP A 223 2.12 27.13 -0.27
CA ASP A 223 0.98 27.04 -1.19
C ASP A 223 -0.15 26.19 -0.61
N ASN A 224 0.20 25.12 0.11
CA ASN A 224 -0.75 24.23 0.77
C ASN A 224 -1.44 24.88 1.98
N LEU A 225 -0.71 25.67 2.80
CA LEU A 225 -1.36 26.46 3.85
C LEU A 225 -2.37 27.44 3.26
N ASN A 226 -2.04 28.10 2.14
CA ASN A 226 -2.95 29.02 1.47
C ASN A 226 -4.20 28.31 0.96
N ASP A 227 -4.07 27.14 0.32
CA ASP A 227 -5.22 26.35 -0.13
C ASP A 227 -6.07 25.79 1.03
N CYS A 228 -5.43 25.39 2.13
CA CYS A 228 -6.10 24.89 3.33
C CYS A 228 -6.85 26.02 4.07
N ILE A 229 -6.28 27.22 4.11
CA ILE A 229 -6.92 28.43 4.65
C ILE A 229 -8.10 28.84 3.76
N ILE A 230 -7.93 28.85 2.42
CA ILE A 230 -9.01 29.20 1.48
C ILE A 230 -10.17 28.21 1.55
N LYS A 231 -9.90 26.90 1.67
CA LYS A 231 -10.94 25.87 1.86
C LYS A 231 -11.67 26.04 3.20
N ASN A 232 -10.97 26.37 4.28
CA ASN A 232 -11.60 26.64 5.57
C ASN A 232 -12.42 27.94 5.58
N MET A 233 -11.96 29.02 4.93
CA MET A 233 -12.75 30.26 4.85
C MET A 233 -14.06 30.09 4.06
N LYS A 234 -14.05 29.23 3.02
CA LYS A 234 -15.26 28.88 2.26
C LYS A 234 -16.25 28.02 3.03
N SER A 235 -15.79 27.17 3.96
CA SER A 235 -16.68 26.36 4.81
C SER A 235 -17.32 27.16 5.95
N PHE A 236 -16.70 28.27 6.39
CA PHE A 236 -17.23 29.17 7.42
C PHE A 236 -18.07 30.34 6.89
N GLY A 237 -18.31 30.45 5.58
CA GLY A 237 -19.18 31.47 4.99
C GLY A 237 -18.70 32.92 5.17
N LEU A 238 -17.42 33.13 5.46
CA LEU A 238 -16.81 34.45 5.56
C LEU A 238 -16.12 34.78 4.23
N GLY A 239 -16.88 35.33 3.30
CA GLY A 239 -16.34 36.01 2.13
C GLY A 239 -16.01 37.47 2.46
N MET A 240 -14.88 37.97 1.97
CA MET A 240 -14.68 39.42 1.78
C MET A 240 -15.65 39.95 0.72
#